data_AF-A0A3P7J258-F1
#
_entry.id   AF-A0A3P7J258-F1
#
_cell.length_a   1.000
_cell.length_b   1.000
_cell.length_c   1.000
_cell.angle_alpha   90.00
_cell.angle_beta   90.00
_cell.angle_gamma   90.00
#
_symmetry.space_group_name_H-M   'P 1'
#
loop_
_entity.id
_entity.type
_entity.pdbx_description
1 polymer ?
#
loop_
_entity_poly.entity_id
_entity_poly.type
_entity_poly.pdbx_seq_one_letter_code
_entity_poly.pdbx_strand_id
1 'polypeptide(L)'
;MHKRTHFVPGIFEKSIQHPTASLIAKASTAQDDITGDGTTSTVLLIGELLKQAETYVLEGVHPRLLTEGFEWANARTLELLEKFKQEMVTFEVPIDRNTLIEVARTSLRTKLHHKLADHITECVVDAVLAIRQGDREPDLHMIEKMEMHHESDMDTTLIR
;
A
#
# COMPACT_ATOMS: atom_id res chain seq x y z
N MET A 1 -0.42 -0.73 -24.98
CA MET A 1 -0.16 -2.14 -24.59
C MET A 1 1.29 -2.19 -24.11
N HIS A 2 1.59 -2.78 -22.95
CA HIS A 2 2.87 -2.72 -22.17
C HIS A 2 3.07 -1.42 -21.36
N LYS A 3 3.41 -1.42 -20.05
CA LYS A 3 3.70 -2.43 -19.01
C LYS A 3 3.14 -1.90 -17.68
N ARG A 4 2.36 -2.69 -16.95
CA ARG A 4 2.04 -2.39 -15.53
C ARG A 4 3.31 -2.64 -14.73
N THR A 5 3.86 -1.58 -14.14
CA THR A 5 4.97 -1.69 -13.19
C THR A 5 4.41 -2.19 -11.86
N HIS A 6 4.31 -3.51 -11.72
CA HIS A 6 4.05 -4.16 -10.44
C HIS A 6 5.22 -3.82 -9.50
N PHE A 7 4.97 -3.04 -8.44
CA PHE A 7 6.01 -2.43 -7.61
C PHE A 7 6.42 -3.30 -6.40
N VAL A 8 6.30 -4.62 -6.53
CA VAL A 8 6.81 -5.57 -5.52
C VAL A 8 7.81 -6.53 -6.17
N PRO A 9 9.11 -6.18 -6.23
CA PRO A 9 10.09 -6.96 -6.99
C PRO A 9 10.30 -8.41 -6.48
N GLY A 10 9.90 -8.76 -5.25
CA GLY A 10 10.20 -10.07 -4.67
C GLY A 10 9.25 -11.22 -5.01
N ILE A 11 7.94 -10.96 -5.10
CA ILE A 11 6.91 -12.01 -5.21
C ILE A 11 6.59 -12.32 -6.68
N PHE A 12 6.63 -11.31 -7.54
CA PHE A 12 6.27 -11.43 -8.96
C PHE A 12 7.40 -11.92 -9.86
N GLU A 13 8.65 -11.81 -9.43
CA GLU A 13 9.82 -12.21 -10.24
C GLU A 13 10.04 -13.73 -10.26
N LYS A 14 9.47 -14.46 -9.28
CA LYS A 14 9.65 -15.91 -9.15
C LYS A 14 8.36 -16.65 -9.52
N SER A 15 8.46 -17.66 -10.37
CA SER A 15 7.33 -18.55 -10.65
C SER A 15 6.97 -19.34 -9.38
N ILE A 16 5.84 -19.00 -8.76
CA ILE A 16 5.35 -19.67 -7.57
C ILE A 16 4.61 -20.95 -7.99
N GLN A 17 5.21 -22.11 -7.68
CA GLN A 17 4.63 -23.41 -7.99
C GLN A 17 3.59 -23.88 -6.95
N HIS A 18 3.76 -23.48 -5.69
CA HIS A 18 2.88 -23.93 -4.61
C HIS A 18 1.51 -23.22 -4.68
N PRO A 19 0.38 -23.95 -4.76
CA PRO A 19 -0.94 -23.35 -4.99
C PRO A 19 -1.36 -22.37 -3.88
N THR A 20 -1.09 -22.69 -2.61
CA THR A 20 -1.38 -21.78 -1.49
C THR A 20 -0.57 -20.48 -1.57
N ALA A 21 0.71 -20.57 -1.93
CA ALA A 21 1.56 -19.39 -2.08
C ALA A 21 1.11 -18.54 -3.28
N SER A 22 0.59 -19.16 -4.34
CA SER A 22 -0.02 -18.46 -5.48
C SER A 22 -1.28 -17.68 -5.05
N LEU A 23 -2.12 -18.24 -4.17
CA LEU A 23 -3.29 -17.53 -3.63
C LEU A 23 -2.89 -16.33 -2.78
N ILE A 24 -1.87 -16.47 -1.93
CA ILE A 24 -1.33 -15.37 -1.12
C ILE A 24 -0.74 -14.27 -2.00
N ALA A 25 0.01 -14.64 -3.06
CA ALA A 25 0.54 -13.69 -4.02
C ALA A 25 -0.57 -12.91 -4.75
N LYS A 26 -1.67 -13.58 -5.12
CA LYS A 26 -2.85 -12.92 -5.73
C LYS A 26 -3.50 -11.92 -4.77
N ALA A 27 -3.61 -12.26 -3.49
CA ALA A 27 -4.13 -11.31 -2.49
C ALA A 27 -3.24 -10.08 -2.36
N SER A 28 -1.91 -10.26 -2.34
CA SER A 28 -0.95 -9.15 -2.35
C SER A 28 -1.04 -8.29 -3.62
N THR A 29 -1.29 -8.92 -4.78
CA THR A 29 -1.51 -8.21 -6.05
C THR A 29 -2.77 -7.35 -6.00
N ALA A 30 -3.87 -7.90 -5.50
CA ALA A 30 -5.12 -7.16 -5.36
C ALA A 30 -4.96 -5.96 -4.41
N GLN A 31 -4.14 -6.08 -3.36
CA GLN A 31 -3.82 -4.98 -2.46
C GLN A 31 -3.04 -3.86 -3.19
N ASP A 32 -2.05 -4.23 -4.02
CA ASP A 32 -1.29 -3.29 -4.85
C ASP A 32 -2.20 -2.55 -5.84
N ASP A 33 -3.09 -3.29 -6.51
CA ASP A 33 -3.99 -2.72 -7.53
C ASP A 33 -5.03 -1.75 -6.94
N ILE A 34 -5.50 -1.97 -5.71
CA ILE A 34 -6.54 -1.14 -5.07
C ILE A 34 -5.97 0.01 -4.25
N THR A 35 -4.92 -0.23 -3.47
CA THR A 35 -4.38 0.76 -2.52
C THR A 35 -2.98 1.25 -2.89
N GLY A 36 -2.19 0.44 -3.62
CA GLY A 36 -0.81 0.78 -4.00
C GLY A 36 0.22 0.72 -2.87
N ASP A 37 -0.16 0.29 -1.66
CA ASP A 37 0.75 0.06 -0.54
C ASP A 37 0.26 -1.09 0.36
N GLY A 38 1.13 -1.60 1.24
CA GLY A 38 0.78 -2.66 2.21
C GLY A 38 0.82 -4.09 1.66
N THR A 39 1.40 -4.29 0.49
CA THR A 39 1.57 -5.61 -0.15
C THR A 39 2.35 -6.58 0.73
N THR A 40 3.45 -6.12 1.35
CA THR A 40 4.26 -6.91 2.30
C THR A 40 3.48 -7.22 3.57
N SER A 41 2.80 -6.23 4.15
CA SER A 41 2.01 -6.39 5.37
C SER A 41 0.90 -7.43 5.19
N THR A 42 0.26 -7.45 4.01
CA THR A 42 -0.76 -8.44 3.66
C THR A 42 -0.23 -9.86 3.73
N VAL A 43 0.95 -10.12 3.16
CA VAL A 43 1.56 -11.45 3.16
C VAL A 43 1.94 -11.88 4.58
N LEU A 44 2.53 -10.97 5.37
CA LEU A 44 2.92 -11.24 6.75
C LEU A 44 1.70 -11.50 7.64
N LEU A 45 0.63 -10.72 7.46
CA LEU A 45 -0.61 -10.90 8.23
C LEU A 45 -1.25 -12.25 7.94
N ILE A 46 -1.35 -12.65 6.67
CA ILE A 46 -1.89 -13.97 6.30
C ILE A 46 -1.02 -15.09 6.89
N GLY A 47 0.30 -14.96 6.79
CA GLY A 47 1.24 -15.95 7.32
C GLY A 47 1.09 -16.14 8.84
N GLU A 48 1.02 -15.04 9.60
CA GLU A 48 0.88 -15.12 11.04
C GLU A 48 -0.51 -15.62 11.47
N LEU A 49 -1.60 -15.18 10.80
CA LEU A 49 -2.94 -15.69 11.08
C LEU A 49 -3.04 -17.21 10.89
N LEU A 50 -2.46 -17.74 9.81
CA LEU A 50 -2.44 -19.18 9.53
C LEU A 50 -1.61 -19.95 10.56
N LYS A 51 -0.46 -19.41 10.96
CA LYS A 51 0.41 -20.02 11.99
C LYS A 51 -0.29 -20.08 13.36
N GLN A 52 -1.02 -19.03 13.74
CA GLN A 52 -1.81 -19.04 14.98
C GLN A 52 -2.97 -20.04 14.88
N ALA A 53 -3.67 -20.07 13.73
CA ALA A 53 -4.75 -21.02 13.48
C ALA A 53 -4.28 -22.49 13.54
N GLU A 54 -3.09 -22.79 13.01
CA GLU A 54 -2.50 -24.14 13.02
C GLU A 54 -2.41 -24.71 14.44
N THR A 55 -2.04 -23.89 15.43
CA THR A 55 -1.94 -24.32 16.84
C THR A 55 -3.28 -24.85 17.35
N TYR A 56 -4.38 -24.12 17.11
CA TYR A 56 -5.71 -24.54 17.54
C TYR A 56 -6.23 -25.76 16.77
N VAL A 57 -5.90 -25.88 15.48
CA VAL A 57 -6.25 -27.07 14.70
C VAL A 57 -5.55 -28.30 15.25
N LEU A 58 -4.27 -28.19 15.65
CA LEU A 58 -3.52 -29.28 16.27
C LEU A 58 -4.10 -29.70 17.64
N GLU A 59 -4.73 -28.77 18.36
CA GLU A 59 -5.47 -29.04 19.60
C GLU A 59 -6.86 -29.65 19.37
N GLY A 60 -7.28 -29.82 18.12
CA GLY A 60 -8.53 -30.47 17.75
C GLY A 60 -9.71 -29.51 17.49
N VAL A 61 -9.47 -28.20 17.43
CA VAL A 61 -10.50 -27.23 17.04
C VAL A 61 -10.84 -27.39 15.57
N HIS A 62 -12.13 -27.56 15.26
CA HIS A 62 -12.57 -27.67 13.87
C HIS A 62 -12.31 -26.36 13.10
N PRO A 63 -11.64 -26.37 11.93
CA PRO A 63 -11.26 -25.15 11.20
C PRO A 63 -12.41 -24.17 10.92
N ARG A 64 -13.64 -24.69 10.73
CA ARG A 64 -14.84 -23.87 10.57
C ARG A 64 -15.09 -22.89 11.73
N LEU A 65 -14.82 -23.31 12.97
CA LEU A 65 -14.98 -22.44 14.13
C LEU A 65 -13.95 -21.30 14.13
N LEU A 66 -12.73 -21.59 13.65
CA LEU A 66 -11.69 -20.56 13.50
C LEU A 66 -12.05 -19.55 12.41
N THR A 67 -12.61 -20.00 11.28
CA THR A 67 -13.06 -19.08 10.23
C THR A 67 -14.19 -18.17 10.71
N GLU A 68 -15.17 -18.71 11.43
CA GLU A 68 -16.26 -17.93 12.03
C GLU A 68 -15.70 -16.92 13.06
N GLY A 69 -14.72 -17.33 13.89
CA GLY A 69 -14.03 -16.45 14.82
C GLY A 69 -13.26 -15.32 14.13
N PHE A 70 -12.59 -15.59 13.01
CA PHE A 70 -11.90 -14.56 12.22
C PHE A 70 -12.87 -13.58 11.57
N GLU A 71 -14.03 -14.02 11.09
CA GLU A 71 -15.06 -13.11 10.56
C GLU A 71 -15.57 -12.15 11.64
N TRP A 72 -15.82 -12.64 12.85
CA TRP A 72 -16.22 -11.80 13.98
C TRP A 72 -15.11 -10.82 14.39
N ALA A 73 -13.87 -11.29 14.45
CA ALA A 73 -12.72 -10.45 14.76
C ALA A 73 -12.52 -9.35 13.70
N ASN A 74 -12.68 -9.67 12.42
CA ASN A 74 -12.58 -8.71 11.33
C ASN A 74 -13.63 -7.61 11.46
N ALA A 75 -14.90 -7.97 11.65
CA ALA A 75 -15.98 -7.00 11.85
C ALA A 75 -15.67 -6.04 13.02
N ARG A 76 -15.22 -6.59 14.15
CA ARG A 76 -14.87 -5.78 15.32
C ARG A 76 -13.64 -4.90 15.09
N THR A 77 -12.67 -5.39 14.33
CA THR A 77 -11.45 -4.63 13.98
C THR A 77 -11.79 -3.42 13.11
N LEU A 78 -12.70 -3.58 12.14
CA LEU A 78 -13.17 -2.48 11.31
C LEU A 78 -13.91 -1.41 12.14
N GLU A 79 -14.79 -1.82 13.05
CA GLU A 79 -15.44 -0.89 13.99
C GLU A 79 -14.44 -0.12 14.87
N LEU A 80 -13.36 -0.78 15.28
CA LEU A 80 -12.31 -0.15 16.07
C LEU A 80 -11.50 0.82 15.22
N LEU A 81 -11.15 0.45 13.98
CA LEU A 81 -10.40 1.29 13.07
C LEU A 81 -11.14 2.61 12.79
N GLU A 82 -12.47 2.55 12.62
CA GLU A 82 -13.31 3.74 12.45
C GLU A 82 -13.30 4.69 13.66
N LYS A 83 -13.11 4.15 14.87
CA LYS A 83 -13.00 4.95 16.11
C LYS A 83 -11.57 5.42 16.36
N PHE A 84 -10.59 4.70 15.83
CA PHE A 84 -9.17 4.94 16.07
C PHE A 84 -8.58 5.93 15.05
N LYS A 85 -9.14 5.99 13.83
CA LYS A 85 -8.67 6.92 12.80
C LYS A 85 -8.81 8.36 13.28
N GLN A 86 -7.84 9.18 12.90
CA GLN A 86 -7.86 10.61 13.14
C GLN A 86 -8.29 11.31 11.85
N GLU A 87 -9.37 12.08 11.91
CA GLU A 87 -9.82 12.87 10.76
C GLU A 87 -8.82 14.01 10.52
N MET A 88 -8.13 13.96 9.39
CA MET A 88 -7.12 14.97 9.00
C MET A 88 -7.69 16.08 8.11
N VAL A 89 -8.92 15.91 7.62
CA VAL A 89 -9.61 16.89 6.79
C VAL A 89 -10.98 17.13 7.40
N THR A 90 -11.28 18.39 7.68
CA THR A 90 -12.60 18.83 8.12
C THR A 90 -13.06 19.99 7.23
N PHE A 91 -14.35 20.34 7.27
CA PHE A 91 -14.85 21.51 6.55
C PHE A 91 -14.13 22.82 6.92
N GLU A 92 -13.47 22.87 8.08
CA GLU A 92 -12.76 24.04 8.61
C GLU A 92 -11.24 24.00 8.37
N VAL A 93 -10.67 22.80 8.13
CA VAL A 93 -9.22 22.61 7.93
C VAL A 93 -8.98 21.98 6.54
N PRO A 94 -8.57 22.77 5.54
CA PRO A 94 -8.21 22.23 4.24
C PRO A 94 -6.95 21.35 4.34
N ILE A 95 -6.81 20.41 3.41
CA ILE A 95 -5.64 19.53 3.31
C ILE A 95 -4.35 20.36 3.33
N ASP A 96 -3.56 20.21 4.39
CA ASP A 96 -2.23 20.83 4.51
C ASP A 96 -1.22 20.06 3.67
N ARG A 97 -0.44 20.82 2.87
CA ARG A 97 0.65 20.28 2.07
C ARG A 97 1.68 19.57 2.96
N ASN A 98 1.97 20.09 4.16
CA ASN A 98 2.97 19.46 5.02
C ASN A 98 2.51 18.08 5.51
N THR A 99 1.22 17.93 5.84
CA THR A 99 0.65 16.61 6.17
C THR A 99 0.79 15.63 5.01
N LEU A 100 0.50 16.05 3.77
CA LEU A 100 0.69 15.19 2.59
C LEU A 100 2.16 14.79 2.41
N ILE A 101 3.09 15.69 2.69
CA ILE A 101 4.54 15.40 2.69
C ILE A 101 4.87 14.33 3.72
N GLU A 102 4.39 14.44 4.97
CA GLU A 102 4.66 13.41 5.98
C GLU A 102 4.07 12.04 5.61
N VAL A 103 2.88 12.03 4.99
CA VAL A 103 2.23 10.79 4.51
C VAL A 103 3.04 10.15 3.39
N ALA A 104 3.38 10.92 2.34
CA ALA A 104 4.16 10.43 1.21
C ALA A 104 5.57 9.99 1.65
N ARG A 105 6.21 10.74 2.55
CA ARG A 105 7.52 10.40 3.11
C ARG A 105 7.50 9.08 3.87
N THR A 106 6.47 8.84 4.67
CA THR A 106 6.29 7.57 5.40
C THR A 106 6.30 6.38 4.45
N SER A 107 5.58 6.46 3.31
CA SER A 107 5.56 5.37 2.34
C SER A 107 6.87 5.26 1.54
N LEU A 108 7.45 6.37 1.09
CA LEU A 108 8.66 6.36 0.24
C LEU A 108 9.92 5.90 0.99
N ARG A 109 10.06 6.23 2.28
CA ARG A 109 11.22 5.81 3.08
C ARG A 109 11.30 4.30 3.31
N THR A 110 10.21 3.55 3.12
CA THR A 110 10.27 2.08 3.17
C THR A 110 10.85 1.46 1.89
N LYS A 111 11.03 2.25 0.83
CA LYS A 111 11.34 1.78 -0.53
C LYS A 111 12.62 2.41 -1.10
N LEU A 112 13.05 3.58 -0.58
CA LEU A 112 14.16 4.36 -1.10
C LEU A 112 15.14 4.77 0.01
N HIS A 113 16.37 5.12 -0.38
CA HIS A 113 17.31 5.78 0.54
C HIS A 113 16.75 7.11 1.03
N HIS A 114 16.94 7.43 2.31
CA HIS A 114 16.28 8.58 2.96
C HIS A 114 16.44 9.90 2.20
N LYS A 115 17.65 10.21 1.71
CA LYS A 115 17.89 11.45 0.95
C LYS A 115 17.08 11.53 -0.34
N LEU A 116 17.04 10.42 -1.09
CA LEU A 116 16.26 10.33 -2.33
C LEU A 116 14.76 10.33 -2.03
N ALA A 117 14.32 9.62 -0.98
CA ALA A 117 12.94 9.59 -0.55
C ALA A 117 12.42 11.00 -0.23
N ASP A 118 13.20 11.77 0.53
CA ASP A 118 12.82 13.13 0.90
C ASP A 118 12.75 14.06 -0.32
N HIS A 119 13.68 13.93 -1.28
CA HIS A 119 13.66 14.66 -2.57
C HIS A 119 12.44 14.32 -3.43
N ILE A 120 12.17 13.02 -3.64
CA ILE A 120 11.04 12.55 -4.44
C ILE A 120 9.70 12.87 -3.77
N THR A 121 9.64 12.89 -2.44
CA THR A 121 8.42 13.22 -1.68
C THR A 121 7.84 14.56 -2.12
N GLU A 122 8.69 15.59 -2.24
CA GLU A 122 8.23 16.92 -2.65
C GLU A 122 7.67 16.91 -4.07
N CYS A 123 8.36 16.24 -5.01
CA CYS A 123 7.93 16.10 -6.39
C CYS A 123 6.57 15.37 -6.50
N VAL A 124 6.39 14.29 -5.74
CA VAL A 124 5.15 13.49 -5.76
C VAL A 124 3.96 14.28 -5.22
N VAL A 125 4.13 14.97 -4.08
CA VAL A 125 3.06 15.78 -3.49
C VAL A 125 2.66 16.91 -4.43
N ASP A 126 3.63 17.61 -5.01
CA ASP A 126 3.36 18.70 -5.94
C ASP A 126 2.69 18.21 -7.23
N ALA A 127 3.06 17.05 -7.75
CA ALA A 127 2.42 16.44 -8.92
C ALA A 127 0.94 16.12 -8.66
N VAL A 128 0.63 15.50 -7.52
CA VAL A 128 -0.75 15.16 -7.14
C VAL A 128 -1.58 16.42 -6.89
N LEU A 129 -1.00 17.44 -6.24
CA LEU A 129 -1.67 18.72 -6.02
C LEU A 129 -1.96 19.46 -7.33
N ALA A 130 -1.11 19.32 -8.35
CA ALA A 130 -1.30 19.97 -9.65
C ALA A 130 -2.51 19.42 -10.42
N ILE A 131 -2.82 18.13 -10.29
CA ILE A 131 -3.94 17.48 -10.98
C ILE A 131 -5.24 17.46 -10.16
N ARG A 132 -5.19 17.82 -8.88
CA ARG A 132 -6.34 17.76 -7.97
C ARG A 132 -7.41 18.77 -8.37
N GLN A 133 -8.64 18.29 -8.56
CA GLN A 133 -9.81 19.12 -8.91
C GLN A 133 -10.84 19.10 -7.77
N GLY A 134 -10.67 19.99 -6.79
CA GLY A 134 -11.55 20.09 -5.63
C GLY A 134 -11.51 18.82 -4.76
N ASP A 135 -12.69 18.23 -4.54
CA ASP A 135 -12.89 17.01 -3.74
C ASP A 135 -13.01 15.73 -4.59
N ARG A 136 -12.79 15.81 -5.91
CA ARG A 136 -12.76 14.62 -6.76
C ARG A 136 -11.46 13.85 -6.54
N GLU A 137 -11.55 12.53 -6.65
CA GLU A 137 -10.38 11.66 -6.65
C GLU A 137 -9.45 12.05 -7.81
N PRO A 138 -8.15 12.28 -7.55
CA PRO A 138 -7.21 12.67 -8.59
C PRO A 138 -7.03 11.55 -9.63
N ASP A 139 -7.17 11.88 -10.91
CA ASP A 139 -6.86 10.94 -11.99
C ASP A 139 -5.34 10.85 -12.19
N LEU A 140 -4.73 9.80 -11.67
CA LEU A 140 -3.29 9.57 -11.76
C LEU A 140 -2.78 9.37 -13.19
N HIS A 141 -3.67 9.10 -14.17
CA HIS A 141 -3.28 9.05 -15.58
C HIS A 141 -2.85 10.41 -16.14
N MET A 142 -3.15 11.50 -15.44
CA MET A 142 -2.70 12.85 -15.77
C MET A 142 -1.24 13.12 -15.36
N ILE A 143 -0.61 12.20 -14.63
CA ILE A 143 0.81 12.28 -14.23
C ILE A 143 1.62 11.31 -15.08
N GLU A 144 2.52 11.83 -15.90
CA GLU A 144 3.44 11.03 -16.72
C GLU A 144 4.78 10.84 -16.02
N LYS A 145 5.25 9.58 -15.95
CA LYS A 145 6.59 9.25 -15.45
C LYS A 145 7.53 9.07 -16.64
N MET A 146 8.49 9.96 -16.79
CA MET A 146 9.53 9.88 -17.82
C MET A 146 10.87 9.49 -17.20
N GLU A 147 11.50 8.44 -17.73
CA GLU A 147 12.78 7.92 -17.24
C GLU A 147 13.91 8.36 -18.18
N MET A 148 15.02 8.85 -17.61
CA MET A 148 16.25 9.18 -18.33
C MET A 148 17.41 8.34 -17.78
N HIS A 149 18.18 7.70 -18.66
CA HIS A 149 19.25 6.76 -18.25
C HIS A 149 20.62 7.40 -17.99
N HIS A 150 20.77 8.70 -18.22
CA HIS A 150 22.09 9.37 -18.23
C HIS A 150 22.40 10.19 -16.97
N GLU A 151 21.40 10.43 -16.12
CA GLU A 151 21.50 11.29 -14.93
C GLU A 151 21.34 10.48 -13.63
N SER A 152 21.65 11.08 -12.49
CA SER A 152 21.43 10.46 -11.18
C SER A 152 19.93 10.45 -10.83
N ASP A 153 19.54 9.51 -10.00
CA ASP A 153 18.24 9.48 -9.32
C ASP A 153 17.90 10.81 -8.60
N MET A 154 18.88 11.47 -8.02
CA MET A 154 18.76 12.78 -7.37
C MET A 154 18.45 13.93 -8.34
N ASP A 155 18.67 13.76 -9.65
CA ASP A 155 18.37 14.78 -10.67
C ASP A 155 16.90 14.73 -11.13
N THR A 156 16.12 13.80 -10.57
CA THR A 156 14.67 13.71 -10.82
C THR A 156 14.00 15.04 -10.47
N THR A 157 13.17 15.55 -11.38
CA THR A 157 12.45 16.82 -11.17
C THR A 157 11.02 16.71 -11.67
N LEU A 158 10.14 17.51 -11.08
CA LEU A 158 8.77 17.69 -11.56
C LEU A 158 8.75 18.75 -12.66
N ILE A 159 8.18 18.40 -13.81
CA ILE A 159 7.85 19.34 -14.88
C ILE A 159 6.35 19.64 -14.81
N ARG A 160 5.98 20.92 -14.77
CA ARG A 160 4.59 21.39 -14.69
C ARG A 160 4.06 21.81 -16.05
#